data_AF-A0A943BAT8-F1
#
_entry.id   AF-A0A943BAT8-F1
#
_cell.length_a   1.000
_cell.length_b   1.000
_cell.length_c   1.000
_cell.angle_alpha   90.00
_cell.angle_beta   90.00
_cell.angle_gamma   90.00
#
_symmetry.space_group_name_H-M   'P 1'
#
loop_
_entity.id
_entity.type
_entity.pdbx_description
1 polymer ?
#
loop_
_entity_poly.entity_id
_entity_poly.type
_entity_poly.pdbx_seq_one_letter_code
_entity_poly.pdbx_strand_id
1 'polypeptide(L)' 'MIINHNMNALNAHRNMGINNTAAGKSMEKLSSGLRINRAGDDAAGLAISEKMRGQIRGLTQASRN' A
#
# COMPACT_ATOMS: atom_id res chain seq x y z
N MET A 1 -26.97 1.18 33.04
CA MET A 1 -25.95 2.00 32.36
C MET A 1 -24.63 1.73 33.07
N ILE A 2 -23.67 1.05 32.43
CA ILE A 2 -22.41 0.65 33.07
C ILE A 2 -21.42 1.81 32.89
N ILE A 3 -21.03 2.48 33.97
CA ILE A 3 -20.10 3.62 33.94
C ILE A 3 -18.63 3.17 33.74
N ASN A 4 -18.32 1.89 33.97
CA ASN A 4 -16.95 1.36 33.91
C ASN A 4 -16.35 1.23 32.50
N HIS A 5 -17.17 1.11 31.45
CA HIS A 5 -16.67 0.91 30.09
C HIS A 5 -17.42 1.79 29.10
N ASN A 6 -16.68 2.69 28.45
CA ASN A 6 -17.23 3.53 27.39
C ASN A 6 -17.06 2.86 26.03
N MET A 7 -18.03 2.00 25.67
CA MET A 7 -18.02 1.26 24.40
C MET A 7 -18.02 2.19 23.17
N ASN A 8 -18.65 3.36 23.26
CA ASN A 8 -18.65 4.34 22.17
C ASN A 8 -17.25 4.94 21.96
N ALA A 9 -16.55 5.29 23.03
CA ALA A 9 -15.16 5.75 22.95
C ALA A 9 -14.23 4.66 22.38
N LEU A 10 -14.40 3.41 22.78
CA LEU A 10 -13.62 2.28 22.24
C LEU A 10 -13.89 2.06 20.74
N ASN A 11 -15.14 2.17 20.31
CA ASN A 11 -15.50 2.08 18.89
C ASN A 11 -14.92 3.25 18.08
N ALA A 12 -15.00 4.47 18.61
CA ALA A 12 -14.40 5.65 17.99
C ALA A 12 -12.88 5.51 17.87
N HIS A 13 -12.19 5.03 18.91
CA HIS A 13 -10.75 4.78 18.89
C HIS A 13 -10.37 3.71 17.85
N ARG A 14 -11.14 2.62 17.73
CA ARG A 14 -10.90 1.59 16.70
C ARG A 14 -11.03 2.18 15.30
N ASN A 15 -12.09 2.95 15.04
CA ASN A 15 -12.30 3.61 13.74
C ASN A 15 -11.19 4.63 13.45
N MET A 16 -10.75 5.38 14.45
CA MET A 16 -9.62 6.30 14.33
C MET A 16 -8.33 5.56 13.95
N GLY A 17 -8.03 4.42 14.58
CA GLY A 17 -6.85 3.61 14.25
C GLY A 17 -6.88 3.06 12.82
N ILE A 18 -8.05 2.62 12.35
CA ILE A 18 -8.25 2.18 10.96
C ILE A 18 -8.01 3.35 10.00
N ASN A 19 -8.61 4.51 10.27
CA ASN A 19 -8.47 5.71 9.44
C ASN A 19 -7.02 6.19 9.38
N ASN A 20 -6.31 6.19 10.50
CA ASN A 20 -4.90 6.57 10.55
C ASN A 20 -4.02 5.62 9.72
N THR A 21 -4.29 4.31 9.78
CA THR A 21 -3.60 3.32 8.96
C THR A 21 -3.88 3.53 7.47
N ALA A 22 -5.13 3.79 7.10
CA ALA A 22 -5.51 4.06 5.72
C ALA A 22 -4.86 5.36 5.19
N ALA A 23 -4.86 6.43 5.99
CA ALA A 23 -4.19 7.68 5.65
C ALA A 23 -2.68 7.50 5.46
N GLY A 24 -2.02 6.71 6.33
CA GLY A 24 -0.62 6.36 6.21
C GLY A 24 -0.30 5.64 4.90
N LYS A 25 -1.11 4.65 4.50
CA LYS A 25 -0.96 3.95 3.22
C LYS A 25 -1.17 4.87 2.01
N SER A 26 -2.13 5.79 2.08
CA SER A 26 -2.34 6.78 1.02
C SER A 26 -1.16 7.72 0.88
N MET A 27 -0.61 8.21 2.00
CA MET A 27 0.61 9.03 1.99
C MET A 27 1.81 8.27 1.42
N GLU A 28 1.97 6.98 1.73
CA GLU A 28 3.02 6.14 1.17
C GLU A 28 2.94 6.07 -0.37
N LYS A 29 1.73 5.89 -0.92
CA LYS A 29 1.50 5.84 -2.37
C LYS A 29 1.72 7.20 -3.04
N LEU A 30 1.32 8.28 -2.37
CA LEU A 30 1.58 9.64 -2.87
C LEU A 30 3.07 9.96 -2.88
N SER A 31 3.79 9.59 -1.81
CA SER A 31 5.22 9.86 -1.69
C SER A 31 6.06 9.02 -2.66
N SER A 32 5.68 7.79 -2.95
CA SER A 32 6.42 6.95 -3.90
C SER A 32 6.04 7.22 -5.36
N GLY A 33 4.85 7.79 -5.60
CA GLY A 33 4.25 7.91 -6.92
C GLY A 33 3.85 6.57 -7.55
N LEU A 34 3.93 5.46 -6.80
CA LEU A 34 3.60 4.11 -7.26
C LEU A 34 2.29 3.65 -6.64
N ARG A 35 1.45 3.02 -7.47
CA ARG A 35 0.19 2.41 -7.02
C ARG A 35 0.42 1.20 -6.10
N ILE A 36 1.48 0.42 -6.38
CA ILE A 36 1.84 -0.81 -5.68
C ILE A 36 3.22 -0.60 -5.07
N ASN A 37 3.29 -0.46 -3.75
CA ASN A 37 4.55 -0.29 -3.03
C ASN A 37 5.03 -1.58 -2.37
N ARG A 38 4.08 -2.47 -2.00
CA ARG A 38 4.37 -3.72 -1.30
C ARG A 38 3.58 -4.86 -1.92
N ALA A 39 4.07 -6.10 -1.75
CA ALA A 39 3.36 -7.30 -2.19
C ALA A 39 1.97 -7.46 -1.54
N GLY A 40 1.77 -6.88 -0.35
CA GLY A 40 0.47 -6.87 0.33
C GLY A 40 -0.57 -5.93 -0.31
N ASP A 41 -0.17 -5.00 -1.19
CA ASP A 41 -1.11 -4.16 -1.94
C ASP A 41 -1.68 -4.90 -3.15
N ASP A 42 -0.80 -5.58 -3.91
CA ASP A 42 -1.14 -6.36 -5.11
C ASP A 42 0.04 -7.26 -5.48
N ALA A 43 0.04 -8.50 -4.98
CA ALA A 43 1.15 -9.43 -5.20
C ALA A 43 1.33 -9.80 -6.68
N ALA A 44 0.21 -10.03 -7.39
CA ALA A 44 0.24 -10.36 -8.82
C ALA A 44 0.68 -9.16 -9.65
N GLY A 45 0.12 -7.97 -9.38
CA GLY A 45 0.50 -6.73 -10.05
C GLY A 45 1.98 -6.37 -9.83
N LEU A 46 2.51 -6.59 -8.62
CA LEU A 46 3.92 -6.38 -8.34
C LEU A 46 4.80 -7.35 -9.16
N ALA A 47 4.48 -8.64 -9.17
CA ALA A 47 5.23 -9.65 -9.92
C ALA A 47 5.24 -9.36 -11.43
N ILE A 48 4.09 -8.95 -11.99
CA ILE A 48 4.00 -8.55 -13.41
C ILE A 48 4.83 -7.28 -13.65
N SER A 49 4.77 -6.29 -12.75
CA SER A 49 5.53 -5.04 -12.89
C SER A 49 7.04 -5.28 -12.91
N GLU A 50 7.55 -6.20 -12.09
CA GLU A 50 8.96 -6.56 -12.05
C GLU A 50 9.37 -7.39 -13.28
N LYS A 51 8.50 -8.31 -13.74
CA LYS A 51 8.72 -9.01 -15.01
C LYS A 51 8.84 -8.03 -16.18
N MET A 52 7.95 -7.05 -16.27
CA MET A 52 7.99 -6.01 -17.30
C MET A 52 9.24 -5.15 -17.19
N ARG A 53 9.62 -4.74 -15.97
CA ARG A 53 10.87 -3.99 -15.72
C ARG A 53 12.10 -4.77 -16.22
N GLY A 54 12.12 -6.08 -15.99
CA GLY A 54 13.15 -6.98 -16.52
C GLY A 54 13.16 -7.03 -18.06
N GLN A 55 12.00 -7.17 -18.68
CA GLN A 55 11.87 -7.16 -20.14
C GLN A 55 12.34 -5.84 -20.76
N ILE A 56 11.94 -4.70 -20.20
CA ILE A 56 12.36 -3.37 -20.68
C ILE A 56 13.88 -3.21 -20.60
N ARG A 57 14.50 -3.64 -19.50
CA ARG A 57 15.96 -3.61 -19.36
C ARG A 57 16.64 -4.50 -20.39
N GLY A 58 16.13 -5.71 -20.60
CA GLY A 58 16.64 -6.64 -21.62
C GLY A 58 16.55 -6.06 -23.03
N LEU A 59 15.41 -5.48 -23.40
CA LEU A 59 15.21 -4.81 -24.69
C LEU A 59 16.11 -3.59 -24.86
N THR A 60 16.31 -2.80 -23.80
CA THR A 60 17.21 -1.64 -23.82
C THR A 60 18.66 -2.06 -24.05
N GLN A 61 19.11 -3.16 -23.44
CA GLN A 61 20.44 -3.71 -23.68
C GLN A 61 20.55 -4.26 -25.10
N ALA A 62 19.55 -5.00 -25.57
CA ALA A 62 19.52 -5.54 -26.92
C ALA A 62 19.57 -4.44 -28.00
N SER A 63 18.93 -3.29 -27.75
CA SER A 63 18.98 -2.13 -28.66
C SER A 63 20.32 -1.39 -28.66
N ARG A 64 21.16 -1.58 -27.63
CA ARG A 64 22.48 -0.96 -27.52
C ARG A 64 23.59 -1.81 -28.14
N ASN A 65 23.36 -3.12 -28.28
CA ASN A 65 24.26 -4.07 -28.92
C ASN A 65 24.01 -4.10 -30.43
#